data_AF-A0A965EH97-F1
#
_entry.id   AF-A0A965EH97-F1
#
_cell.length_a   1.000
_cell.length_b   1.000
_cell.length_c   1.000
_cell.angle_alpha   90.00
_cell.angle_beta   90.00
_cell.angle_gamma   90.00
#
_symmetry.space_group_name_H-M   'P 1'
#
loop_
_entity.id
_entity.type
_entity.pdbx_description
1 polymer ?
#
loop_
_entity_poly.entity_id
_entity_poly.type
_entity_poly.pdbx_seq_one_letter_code
_entity_poly.pdbx_strand_id
1 'polypeptide(L)'
;MTATVPGRPWGASGRGGVLTAATHTIKTGSRLLINTSREPVTNWTASVAEDVAVVGGLWLELSHPAVFVGGLVLFVLLAIWLIPKPWRAIRALFARIARLFGEETESPPLESARVTLGRKSIEG
;
A
#
# COMPACT_ATOMS: atom_id res chain seq x y z
N MET A 1 57.55 9.38 -37.70
CA MET A 1 56.86 9.17 -36.42
C MET A 1 55.44 9.72 -36.57
N THR A 2 54.48 8.85 -36.84
CA THR A 2 53.02 9.07 -36.89
C THR A 2 52.44 8.53 -35.56
N ALA A 3 51.34 8.97 -34.94
CA ALA A 3 50.22 9.82 -35.31
C ALA A 3 49.68 10.51 -34.05
N THR A 4 49.27 11.77 -34.15
CA THR A 4 48.42 12.45 -33.15
C THR A 4 46.97 12.08 -33.43
N VAL A 5 46.31 11.40 -32.51
CA VAL A 5 44.86 11.18 -32.54
C VAL A 5 44.18 12.34 -31.80
N PRO A 6 43.37 13.20 -32.44
CA PRO A 6 42.53 14.17 -31.75
C PRO A 6 41.19 13.52 -31.45
N GLY A 7 40.88 13.30 -30.16
CA GLY A 7 39.78 12.40 -29.80
C GLY A 7 39.07 12.74 -28.49
N ARG A 8 38.33 13.86 -28.52
CA ARG A 8 37.09 14.12 -27.75
C ARG A 8 37.22 14.31 -26.23
N PRO A 9 36.86 15.50 -25.70
CA PRO A 9 36.61 15.66 -24.28
C PRO A 9 35.24 15.05 -23.96
N TRP A 10 35.17 13.77 -23.61
CA TRP A 10 34.00 13.21 -22.91
C TRP A 10 34.01 13.63 -21.43
N GLY A 11 34.31 14.91 -21.17
CA GLY A 11 34.13 15.54 -19.88
C GLY A 11 32.65 15.84 -19.68
N ALA A 12 31.83 14.82 -19.43
CA ALA A 12 30.46 14.99 -18.97
C ALA A 12 29.88 13.78 -18.24
N SER A 13 30.69 12.94 -17.60
CA SER A 13 30.16 11.76 -16.90
C SER A 13 29.49 12.04 -15.54
N GLY A 14 29.49 13.29 -15.06
CA GLY A 14 28.79 13.66 -13.81
C GLY A 14 27.31 14.00 -13.97
N ARG A 15 26.88 14.49 -15.14
CA ARG A 15 25.49 14.92 -15.38
C ARG A 15 24.66 13.90 -16.16
N GLY A 16 25.32 13.06 -16.97
CA GLY A 16 24.66 11.97 -17.70
C GLY A 16 24.20 10.83 -16.80
N GLY A 17 24.85 10.63 -15.65
CA GLY A 17 24.50 9.56 -14.70
C GLY A 17 23.09 9.73 -14.12
N VAL A 18 22.70 10.95 -13.75
CA VAL A 18 21.35 11.27 -13.26
C VAL A 18 20.32 11.08 -14.36
N LEU A 19 20.59 11.55 -15.59
CA LEU A 19 19.67 11.39 -16.71
C LEU A 19 19.52 9.91 -17.13
N THR A 20 20.61 9.14 -17.04
CA THR A 20 20.63 7.70 -17.36
C THR A 20 19.92 6.90 -16.27
N ALA A 21 20.17 7.20 -14.99
CA ALA A 21 19.46 6.61 -13.85
C ALA A 21 17.97 6.95 -13.91
N ALA A 22 17.62 8.20 -14.19
CA ALA A 22 16.23 8.62 -14.39
C ALA A 22 15.58 7.84 -15.55
N THR A 23 16.26 7.72 -16.70
CA THR A 23 15.74 6.98 -17.86
C THR A 23 15.55 5.49 -17.54
N HIS A 24 16.48 4.88 -16.81
CA HIS A 24 16.35 3.50 -16.36
C HIS A 24 15.18 3.34 -15.39
N THR A 25 15.09 4.17 -14.34
CA THR A 25 14.01 4.16 -13.35
C THR A 25 12.64 4.36 -13.98
N ILE A 26 12.50 5.27 -14.95
CA ILE A 26 11.25 5.50 -15.68
C ILE A 26 10.84 4.25 -16.49
N LYS A 27 11.81 3.56 -17.11
CA LYS A 27 11.55 2.39 -17.96
C LYS A 27 11.26 1.12 -17.16
N THR A 28 11.96 0.88 -16.06
CA THR A 28 11.60 -0.19 -15.11
C THR A 28 10.29 0.12 -14.39
N GLY A 29 10.03 1.39 -14.07
CA GLY A 29 8.76 1.87 -13.54
C GLY A 29 7.58 1.61 -14.47
N SER A 30 7.77 1.75 -15.79
CA SER A 30 6.73 1.46 -16.79
C SER A 30 6.35 -0.03 -16.83
N ARG A 31 7.31 -0.94 -16.61
CA ARG A 31 7.03 -2.39 -16.54
C ARG A 31 6.40 -2.80 -15.20
N LEU A 32 6.69 -2.05 -14.15
CA LEU A 32 6.05 -2.19 -12.84
C LEU A 32 4.59 -1.74 -12.92
N LEU A 33 4.29 -0.58 -13.54
CA LEU A 33 2.94 -0.07 -13.81
C LEU A 33 2.05 -1.03 -14.62
N ILE A 34 2.66 -1.86 -15.46
CA ILE A 34 1.94 -2.84 -16.30
C ILE A 34 1.62 -4.14 -15.53
N ASN A 35 2.34 -4.47 -14.46
CA ASN A 35 2.16 -5.71 -13.67
C ASN A 35 1.66 -5.50 -12.23
N THR A 36 1.56 -4.27 -11.74
CA THR A 36 0.98 -3.98 -10.42
C THR A 36 -0.55 -4.03 -10.50
N SER A 37 -1.11 -5.20 -10.16
CA SER A 37 -2.49 -5.48 -9.73
C SER A 37 -3.47 -4.29 -9.71
N ARG A 38 -4.53 -4.36 -10.55
CA ARG A 38 -5.83 -3.61 -10.65
C ARG A 38 -6.03 -2.16 -10.12
N GLU A 39 -5.12 -1.53 -9.37
CA GLU A 39 -5.16 -0.11 -8.96
C GLU A 39 -3.77 0.59 -9.10
N PRO A 40 -3.17 0.59 -10.31
CA PRO A 40 -1.77 0.96 -10.56
C PRO A 40 -1.41 2.43 -10.28
N VAL A 41 -2.38 3.34 -10.39
CA VAL A 41 -2.13 4.78 -10.19
C VAL A 41 -2.05 5.09 -8.70
N THR A 42 -3.00 4.63 -7.90
CA THR A 42 -3.08 4.97 -6.46
C THR A 42 -1.84 4.50 -5.70
N ASN A 43 -1.32 3.31 -6.01
CA ASN A 43 -0.18 2.74 -5.30
C ASN A 43 1.14 3.44 -5.66
N TRP A 44 1.39 3.69 -6.95
CA TRP A 44 2.60 4.43 -7.36
C TRP A 44 2.54 5.90 -6.95
N THR A 45 1.37 6.55 -7.08
CA THR A 45 1.18 7.92 -6.60
C THR A 45 1.41 8.01 -5.10
N ALA A 46 0.95 7.03 -4.32
CA ALA A 46 1.22 7.00 -2.88
C ALA A 46 2.73 6.92 -2.58
N SER A 47 3.46 6.00 -3.24
CA SER A 47 4.90 5.84 -3.04
C SER A 47 5.70 7.08 -3.48
N VAL A 48 5.37 7.68 -4.64
CA VAL A 48 6.04 8.90 -5.09
C VAL A 48 5.68 10.10 -4.22
N ALA A 49 4.44 10.21 -3.76
CA ALA A 49 4.03 11.27 -2.85
C ALA A 49 4.75 11.15 -1.50
N GLU A 50 5.00 9.94 -1.01
CA GLU A 50 5.81 9.68 0.18
C GLU A 50 7.24 10.19 -0.01
N ASP A 51 7.92 9.81 -1.11
CA ASP A 51 9.29 10.26 -1.39
C ASP A 51 9.38 11.80 -1.49
N VAL A 52 8.43 12.43 -2.18
CA VAL A 52 8.35 13.90 -2.31
C VAL A 52 8.07 14.55 -0.95
N ALA A 53 7.21 13.96 -0.12
CA ALA A 53 6.91 14.48 1.21
C ALA A 53 8.13 14.38 2.15
N VAL A 54 8.91 13.29 2.06
CA VAL A 54 10.15 13.14 2.85
C VAL A 54 11.18 14.18 2.45
N VAL A 55 11.48 14.29 1.14
CA VAL A 55 12.48 15.24 0.64
C VAL A 55 12.03 16.68 0.86
N GLY A 56 10.76 16.98 0.57
CA GLY A 56 10.17 18.31 0.76
C GLY A 56 10.07 18.70 2.24
N GLY A 57 9.73 17.75 3.11
CA GLY A 57 9.68 17.93 4.57
C GLY A 57 11.04 18.26 5.15
N LEU A 58 12.08 17.50 4.79
CA LEU A 58 13.47 17.77 5.21
C LEU A 58 13.97 19.12 4.70
N TRP A 59 13.67 19.47 3.46
CA TRP A 59 14.02 20.79 2.91
C TRP A 59 13.34 21.93 3.67
N LEU A 60 12.06 21.75 4.03
CA LEU A 60 11.27 22.73 4.77
C LEU A 60 11.71 22.84 6.23
N GLU A 61 12.09 21.73 6.87
CA GLU A 61 12.65 21.69 8.22
C GLU A 61 13.93 22.55 8.30
N LEU A 62 14.82 22.42 7.31
CA LEU A 62 16.08 23.16 7.27
C LEU A 62 15.90 24.63 6.85
N SER A 63 15.02 24.92 5.91
CA SER A 63 14.87 26.27 5.34
C SER A 63 13.89 27.13 6.14
N HIS A 64 12.81 26.54 6.66
CA HIS A 64 11.71 27.24 7.33
C HIS A 64 11.14 26.43 8.52
N PRO A 65 11.88 26.33 9.65
CA PRO A 65 11.51 25.45 10.77
C PRO A 65 10.11 25.72 11.35
N ALA A 66 9.70 26.99 11.42
CA ALA A 66 8.38 27.37 11.94
C ALA A 66 7.23 26.88 11.05
N VAL A 67 7.42 26.92 9.72
CA VAL A 67 6.42 26.42 8.75
C VAL A 67 6.33 24.91 8.84
N PHE A 68 7.47 24.21 8.94
CA PHE A 68 7.51 22.77 9.13
C PHE A 68 6.75 22.34 10.40
N VAL A 69 7.02 22.98 11.54
CA VAL A 69 6.32 22.67 12.81
C VAL A 69 4.81 22.94 12.69
N GLY A 70 4.41 24.07 12.11
CA GLY A 70 3.00 24.36 11.88
C GLY A 70 2.30 23.32 11.00
N GLY A 71 2.95 22.90 9.91
CA GLY A 71 2.48 21.85 9.02
C GLY A 71 2.39 20.48 9.71
N LEU A 72 3.39 20.13 10.54
CA LEU A 72 3.42 18.88 11.29
C LEU A 72 2.28 18.81 12.31
N VAL A 73 2.04 19.89 13.05
CA VAL A 73 0.90 19.97 13.99
C VAL A 73 -0.42 19.78 13.25
N LEU A 74 -0.61 20.46 12.12
CA LEU A 74 -1.81 20.31 11.30
C LEU A 74 -1.99 18.87 10.80
N PHE A 75 -0.92 18.24 10.31
CA PHE A 75 -0.93 16.85 9.85
C PHE A 75 -1.35 15.88 10.97
N VAL A 76 -0.79 16.04 12.17
CA VAL A 76 -1.15 15.21 13.34
C VAL A 76 -2.63 15.38 13.71
N LEU A 77 -3.13 16.62 13.73
CA LEU A 77 -4.55 16.88 13.98
C LEU A 77 -5.46 16.23 12.93
N LEU A 78 -5.07 16.30 11.64
CA LEU A 78 -5.77 15.61 10.57
C LEU A 78 -5.75 14.09 10.77
N ALA A 79 -4.60 13.51 11.12
CA ALA A 79 -4.47 12.07 11.36
C ALA A 79 -5.39 11.61 12.49
N ILE A 80 -5.38 12.31 13.63
CA ILE A 80 -6.28 12.03 14.76
C ILE A 80 -7.75 12.09 14.33
N TRP A 81 -8.12 13.10 13.53
CA TRP A 81 -9.48 13.25 13.01
C TRP A 81 -9.87 12.16 12.00
N LEU A 82 -8.91 11.63 11.24
CA LEU A 82 -9.16 10.62 10.21
C LEU A 82 -9.27 9.20 10.77
N ILE A 83 -8.53 8.87 11.85
CA ILE A 83 -8.55 7.55 12.52
C ILE A 83 -9.95 6.95 12.78
N PRO A 84 -10.96 7.69 13.27
CA PRO A 84 -12.27 7.10 13.56
C PRO A 84 -13.06 6.68 12.30
N LYS A 85 -12.77 7.25 11.13
CA LYS A 85 -13.53 7.01 9.89
C LYS A 85 -13.36 5.60 9.31
N PRO A 86 -12.13 5.05 9.14
CA PRO A 86 -11.94 3.70 8.63
C PRO A 86 -12.34 2.62 9.63
N TRP A 87 -12.49 2.95 10.92
CA TRP A 87 -12.82 1.98 11.97
C TRP A 87 -14.08 1.17 11.66
N ARG A 88 -15.08 1.79 11.01
CA ARG A 88 -16.31 1.10 10.59
C ARG A 88 -16.07 0.04 9.51
N ALA A 89 -15.19 0.33 8.54
CA ALA A 89 -14.84 -0.61 7.47
C ALA A 89 -14.00 -1.78 8.02
N ILE A 90 -13.08 -1.48 8.93
CA ILE A 90 -12.25 -2.49 9.61
C ILE A 90 -13.15 -3.44 10.42
N ARG A 91 -14.07 -2.91 11.24
CA ARG A 91 -15.04 -3.73 11.98
C ARG A 91 -15.90 -4.61 11.07
N ALA A 92 -16.33 -4.09 9.93
CA ALA A 92 -17.11 -4.85 8.96
C ALA A 92 -16.30 -6.01 8.33
N LEU A 93 -15.01 -5.79 8.06
CA LEU A 93 -14.13 -6.82 7.54
C LEU A 93 -13.89 -7.93 8.57
N PHE A 94 -13.61 -7.59 9.83
CA PHE A 94 -13.44 -8.57 10.91
C PHE A 94 -14.72 -9.38 11.15
N ALA A 95 -15.89 -8.75 11.12
CA ALA A 95 -17.16 -9.46 11.27
C ALA A 95 -17.42 -10.46 10.12
N ARG A 96 -17.01 -10.12 8.88
CA ARG A 96 -17.10 -11.04 7.74
C ARG A 96 -16.14 -12.22 7.90
N ILE A 97 -14.91 -11.97 8.32
CA ILE A 97 -13.91 -13.02 8.57
C ILE A 97 -14.40 -13.94 9.70
N ALA A 98 -14.88 -13.39 10.82
CA ALA A 98 -15.38 -14.17 11.94
C ALA A 98 -16.56 -15.10 11.56
N ARG A 99 -17.41 -14.67 10.63
CA ARG A 99 -18.50 -15.52 10.10
C ARG A 99 -17.99 -16.69 9.27
N LEU A 100 -16.98 -16.46 8.43
CA LEU A 100 -16.35 -17.53 7.63
C LEU A 100 -15.68 -18.61 8.49
N PHE A 101 -15.24 -18.26 9.71
CA PHE A 101 -14.64 -19.19 10.66
C PHE A 101 -15.63 -19.72 11.73
N GLY A 102 -16.88 -19.23 11.76
CA GLY A 102 -17.84 -19.50 12.83
C GLY A 102 -18.96 -20.50 12.49
N GLU A 103 -19.01 -21.02 11.26
CA GLU A 103 -20.14 -21.84 10.78
C GLU A 103 -20.04 -23.34 11.12
N GLU A 104 -18.97 -23.79 11.79
CA GLU A 104 -18.80 -25.22 12.16
C GLU A 104 -19.39 -25.60 13.53
N THR A 105 -20.17 -24.73 14.18
CA THR A 105 -20.75 -25.04 15.50
C THR A 105 -22.27 -24.90 15.56
N GLU A 106 -22.97 -25.20 14.47
CA GLU A 106 -24.40 -25.49 14.52
C GLU A 106 -24.65 -26.97 14.17
N SER A 107 -24.34 -27.84 15.13
CA SER A 107 -24.94 -29.18 15.17
C SER A 107 -26.26 -29.06 15.96
N PRO A 108 -27.45 -29.14 15.34
CA PRO A 108 -28.68 -29.29 16.11
C PRO A 108 -28.70 -30.72 16.68
N PRO A 109 -28.62 -30.94 18.01
CA PRO A 109 -28.66 -32.30 18.58
C PRO A 109 -30.08 -32.88 18.61
N LEU A 110 -31.09 -32.18 18.08
CA LEU A 110 -32.49 -32.47 18.31
C LEU A 110 -33.25 -32.92 17.06
N GLU A 111 -32.72 -32.72 15.85
CA GLU A 111 -33.35 -33.16 14.60
C GLU A 111 -33.15 -34.66 14.37
N SER A 112 -31.91 -35.14 14.52
CA SER A 112 -31.57 -36.57 14.44
C SER A 112 -32.22 -37.40 15.57
N ALA A 113 -32.39 -36.80 16.76
CA ALA A 113 -33.08 -37.43 17.89
C ALA A 113 -34.59 -37.61 17.64
N ARG A 114 -35.25 -36.63 17.01
CA ARG A 114 -36.69 -36.72 16.67
C ARG A 114 -36.97 -37.74 15.58
N VAL A 115 -36.09 -37.83 14.56
CA VAL A 115 -36.21 -38.84 13.49
C VAL A 115 -36.07 -40.27 14.04
N THR A 116 -35.18 -40.47 15.02
CA THR A 116 -34.92 -41.79 15.60
C THR A 116 -36.01 -42.21 16.58
N LEU A 117 -36.53 -41.27 17.38
CA LEU A 117 -37.65 -41.54 18.30
C LEU A 117 -38.98 -41.72 17.56
N GLY A 118 -39.20 -41.00 16.46
CA GLY A 118 -40.38 -41.18 15.62
C GLY A 118 -40.42 -42.52 14.89
N ARG A 119 -39.26 -43.07 14.49
CA ARG A 119 -39.18 -44.39 13.83
C ARG A 119 -39.47 -45.55 14.78
N LYS A 120 -39.07 -45.48 16.06
CA LYS A 120 -39.33 -46.57 17.02
C LYS A 120 -40.79 -46.70 17.48
N SER A 121 -41.61 -45.67 17.28
CA SER A 121 -43.02 -45.68 17.70
C SER A 121 -43.97 -46.34 16.70
N ILE A 122 -43.50 -46.67 15.49
CA ILE A 122 -44.29 -47.25 14.40
C ILE A 122 -44.02 -48.75 14.17
N GLU A 123 -43.06 -49.34 14.90
CA GLU A 123 -42.66 -50.75 14.77
C GLU A 123 -42.98 -51.60 16.02
N GLY A 124 -43.82 -51.10 16.93
CA GLY A 124 -44.21 -51.77 18.19
C GLY A 124 -45.68 -52.13 18.24
#